data_AF-A0A2I0IBP7-F1
#
_entry.id   AF-A0A2I0IBP7-F1
#
_cell.length_a   1.000
_cell.length_b   1.000
_cell.length_c   1.000
_cell.angle_alpha   90.00
_cell.angle_beta   90.00
_cell.angle_gamma   90.00
#
_symmetry.space_group_name_H-M   'P 1'
#
loop_
_entity.id
_entity.type
_entity.pdbx_description
1 polymer ?
#
loop_
_entity_poly.entity_id
_entity_poly.type
_entity_poly.pdbx_seq_one_letter_code
_entity_poly.pdbx_strand_id
1 'polypeptide(L)'
;MAYYGIASNLVVYLTKKLHEGTVTSSNNVTNWAGTVWMTPILGAYIADAHLGRYWTFIIASAIYLLGMSLLTLAVSVPQLRPPSCGRGIKEEECDKHASSLQIGIFYCALYVIAIGTGGTKPNISTMGADQFDDFEPKERTQKLSFFNWWMFSIFFGALVSNTFLIYLQDTVGFALGYGLPTLGLAVSILVFLVGTRLYRHKVPSGSPFTQMAQVLVAAFRKWKVEVPNDPKELHELSLEDYSSSGTFRIDHSSSLSYLT
;
A
#
# COMPACT_ATOMS: atom_id res chain seq x y z
N MET A 1 4.01 -9.93 -4.35
CA MET A 1 3.40 -11.26 -4.53
C MET A 1 1.97 -11.31 -4.01
N ALA A 2 1.70 -11.12 -2.72
CA ALA A 2 0.34 -11.26 -2.15
C ALA A 2 -0.76 -10.39 -2.81
N TYR A 3 -0.52 -9.09 -3.03
CA TYR A 3 -1.49 -8.22 -3.73
C TYR A 3 -1.79 -8.72 -5.15
N TYR A 4 -0.76 -9.00 -5.95
CA TYR A 4 -0.93 -9.46 -7.32
C TYR A 4 -1.63 -10.82 -7.39
N GLY A 5 -1.35 -11.72 -6.44
CA GLY A 5 -1.96 -13.05 -6.39
C GLY A 5 -3.43 -13.03 -5.98
N ILE A 6 -3.85 -12.02 -5.22
CA ILE A 6 -5.29 -11.79 -4.96
C ILE A 6 -5.91 -11.14 -6.18
N ALA A 7 -5.39 -9.99 -6.61
CA ALA A 7 -6.01 -9.15 -7.64
C ALA A 7 -6.20 -9.88 -8.97
N SER A 8 -5.27 -10.74 -9.38
CA SER A 8 -5.30 -11.40 -10.68
C SER A 8 -6.42 -12.42 -10.83
N ASN A 9 -6.82 -13.09 -9.75
CA ASN A 9 -7.81 -14.19 -9.80
C ASN A 9 -9.04 -13.95 -8.91
N LEU A 10 -9.16 -12.75 -8.32
CA LEU A 10 -10.27 -12.42 -7.43
C LEU A 10 -11.63 -12.43 -8.15
N VAL A 11 -11.69 -11.95 -9.39
CA VAL A 11 -12.93 -11.97 -10.20
C VAL A 11 -13.41 -13.41 -10.41
N VAL A 12 -12.49 -14.34 -10.68
CA VAL A 12 -12.83 -15.76 -10.85
C VAL A 12 -13.34 -16.35 -9.54
N TYR A 13 -12.75 -15.99 -8.41
CA TYR A 13 -13.25 -16.43 -7.11
C TYR A 13 -14.67 -15.92 -6.84
N LEU A 14 -14.92 -14.62 -7.03
CA LEU A 14 -16.23 -14.03 -6.81
C LEU A 14 -17.31 -14.62 -7.73
N THR A 15 -16.97 -14.84 -9.01
CA THR A 15 -17.90 -15.40 -10.00
C THR A 15 -18.16 -16.89 -9.80
N LYS A 16 -17.11 -17.71 -9.62
CA LYS A 16 -17.24 -19.17 -9.57
C LYS A 16 -17.55 -19.73 -8.19
N LYS A 17 -17.06 -19.11 -7.12
CA LYS A 17 -17.22 -19.62 -5.75
C LYS A 17 -18.33 -18.90 -4.99
N LEU A 18 -18.40 -17.57 -5.09
CA LEU A 18 -19.43 -16.78 -4.41
C LEU A 18 -20.70 -16.62 -5.25
N HIS A 19 -20.68 -17.08 -6.51
CA HIS A 19 -21.80 -16.98 -7.45
C HIS A 19 -22.30 -15.55 -7.65
N GLU A 20 -21.38 -14.58 -7.55
CA GLU A 20 -21.68 -13.20 -7.92
C GLU A 20 -21.69 -13.07 -9.45
N GLY A 21 -22.61 -12.27 -9.99
CA GLY A 21 -22.62 -11.99 -11.43
C GLY A 21 -21.30 -11.37 -11.90
N THR A 22 -20.87 -11.65 -13.13
CA THR A 22 -19.58 -11.17 -13.68
C THR A 22 -19.43 -9.65 -13.63
N VAL A 23 -20.51 -8.92 -13.87
CA VAL A 23 -20.54 -7.45 -13.79
C VAL A 23 -20.32 -6.98 -12.36
N THR A 24 -21.08 -7.54 -11.41
CA THR A 24 -20.97 -7.21 -9.98
C THR A 24 -19.57 -7.54 -9.44
N SER A 25 -19.05 -8.73 -9.77
CA SER A 25 -17.70 -9.16 -9.38
C SER A 25 -16.63 -8.20 -9.90
N SER A 26 -16.71 -7.81 -11.18
CA SER A 26 -15.75 -6.88 -11.79
C SER A 26 -15.78 -5.50 -11.13
N ASN A 27 -16.98 -4.99 -10.81
CA ASN A 27 -17.15 -3.73 -10.08
C ASN A 27 -16.56 -3.83 -8.67
N ASN A 28 -16.83 -4.92 -7.94
CA ASN A 28 -16.32 -5.14 -6.59
C ASN A 28 -14.79 -5.23 -6.56
N VAL A 29 -14.17 -5.95 -7.50
CA VAL A 29 -12.70 -6.00 -7.63
C VAL A 29 -12.12 -4.64 -7.97
N THR A 30 -12.75 -3.88 -8.87
CA THR A 30 -12.28 -2.54 -9.25
C THR A 30 -12.39 -1.56 -8.08
N ASN A 31 -13.48 -1.60 -7.32
CA ASN A 31 -13.68 -0.78 -6.12
C ASN A 31 -12.63 -1.11 -5.04
N TRP A 32 -12.38 -2.40 -4.81
CA TRP A 32 -11.34 -2.84 -3.88
C TRP A 32 -9.95 -2.39 -4.33
N ALA A 33 -9.61 -2.57 -5.61
CA ALA A 33 -8.35 -2.11 -6.17
C ALA A 33 -8.20 -0.59 -6.02
N GLY A 34 -9.22 0.19 -6.36
CA GLY A 34 -9.24 1.64 -6.15
C GLY A 34 -8.96 2.02 -4.69
N THR A 35 -9.59 1.32 -3.75
CA THR A 35 -9.35 1.51 -2.31
C THR A 35 -7.90 1.21 -1.92
N VAL A 36 -7.31 0.13 -2.43
CA VAL A 36 -5.89 -0.22 -2.22
C VAL A 36 -4.94 0.84 -2.78
N TRP A 37 -5.33 1.59 -3.81
CA TRP A 37 -4.52 2.68 -4.37
C TRP A 37 -4.75 4.04 -3.69
N MET A 38 -5.89 4.25 -3.04
CA MET A 38 -6.19 5.47 -2.27
C MET A 38 -5.65 5.42 -0.83
N THR A 39 -5.73 4.27 -0.17
CA THR A 39 -5.28 4.08 1.22
C THR A 39 -3.81 4.45 1.47
N PRO A 40 -2.85 4.35 0.53
CA PRO A 40 -1.50 4.88 0.69
C PRO A 40 -1.40 6.36 1.03
N ILE A 41 -2.34 7.18 0.56
CA ILE A 41 -2.35 8.63 0.87
C ILE A 41 -2.52 8.83 2.38
N LEU A 42 -3.46 8.11 2.99
CA LEU A 42 -3.69 8.13 4.43
C LEU A 42 -2.51 7.51 5.18
N GLY A 43 -1.98 6.39 4.69
CA GLY A 43 -0.83 5.71 5.30
C GLY A 43 0.43 6.57 5.33
N ALA A 44 0.70 7.32 4.25
CA ALA A 44 1.81 8.27 4.17
C ALA A 44 1.60 9.45 5.13
N TYR A 45 0.41 10.04 5.14
CA TYR A 45 0.08 11.12 6.08
C TYR A 45 0.34 10.72 7.54
N ILE A 46 -0.15 9.54 7.95
CA ILE A 46 0.04 9.04 9.32
C ILE A 46 1.52 8.81 9.65
N ALA A 47 2.29 8.27 8.70
CA ALA A 47 3.72 8.04 8.87
C ALA A 47 4.52 9.34 9.01
N ASP A 48 4.23 10.33 8.18
CA ASP A 48 5.00 11.57 8.15
C ASP A 48 4.56 12.57 9.25
N ALA A 49 3.29 12.56 9.66
CA ALA A 49 2.75 13.51 10.66
C ALA A 49 2.83 13.04 12.11
N HIS A 50 2.71 11.73 12.38
CA HIS A 50 2.42 11.25 13.75
C HIS A 50 3.34 10.12 14.22
N LEU A 51 3.28 8.96 13.55
CA LEU A 51 3.84 7.71 14.09
C LEU A 51 5.29 7.45 13.65
N GLY A 52 5.74 8.08 12.57
CA GLY A 52 6.99 7.75 11.90
C GLY A 52 6.86 6.52 11.00
N ARG A 53 7.71 6.48 9.97
CA ARG A 53 7.67 5.46 8.91
C ARG A 53 7.77 4.03 9.44
N TYR A 54 8.64 3.80 10.43
CA TYR A 54 8.85 2.47 11.01
C TYR A 54 7.60 1.93 11.73
N TRP A 55 7.03 2.69 12.67
CA TRP A 55 5.86 2.23 13.42
C TRP A 55 4.62 2.10 12.54
N THR A 56 4.42 3.03 11.61
CA THR A 56 3.33 2.91 10.63
C THR A 56 3.49 1.64 9.78
N PHE A 57 4.71 1.32 9.34
CA PHE A 57 4.97 0.08 8.61
C PHE A 57 4.67 -1.18 9.43
N ILE A 58 5.11 -1.23 10.71
CA ILE A 58 4.85 -2.38 11.59
C ILE A 58 3.35 -2.57 11.84
N ILE A 59 2.63 -1.50 12.21
CA ILE A 59 1.19 -1.58 12.46
C ILE A 59 0.45 -1.99 11.19
N ALA A 60 0.78 -1.38 10.05
CA ALA A 60 0.15 -1.69 8.77
C ALA A 60 0.45 -3.12 8.29
N SER A 61 1.67 -3.62 8.51
CA SER A 61 2.03 -5.00 8.16
C SER A 61 1.32 -6.03 9.05
N ALA A 62 1.11 -5.72 10.33
CA ALA A 62 0.28 -6.56 11.21
C ALA A 62 -1.19 -6.59 10.76
N ILE A 63 -1.77 -5.43 10.41
CA ILE A 63 -3.12 -5.33 9.84
C ILE A 63 -3.20 -6.12 8.53
N TYR A 64 -2.19 -6.00 7.66
CA TYR A 64 -2.14 -6.72 6.41
C TYR A 64 -2.08 -8.25 6.63
N LEU A 65 -1.24 -8.72 7.57
CA LEU A 65 -1.16 -10.13 7.91
C LEU A 65 -2.48 -10.65 8.48
N LEU A 66 -3.17 -9.86 9.32
CA LEU A 66 -4.48 -10.20 9.84
C LEU A 66 -5.50 -10.35 8.70
N GLY A 67 -5.53 -9.40 7.76
CA GLY A 67 -6.42 -9.46 6.59
C GLY A 67 -6.13 -10.67 5.69
N MET A 68 -4.85 -10.95 5.42
CA MET A 68 -4.42 -12.14 4.65
C MET A 68 -4.78 -13.45 5.35
N SER A 69 -4.63 -13.50 6.67
CA SER A 69 -5.00 -14.66 7.48
C SER A 69 -6.51 -14.88 7.48
N LEU A 70 -7.30 -13.82 7.64
CA LEU A 70 -8.75 -13.87 7.58
C LEU A 70 -9.23 -14.32 6.20
N LEU A 71 -8.64 -13.78 5.12
CA LEU A 71 -8.95 -14.19 3.75
C LEU A 71 -8.64 -15.68 3.54
N THR A 72 -7.46 -16.13 3.98
CA THR A 72 -7.05 -17.54 3.89
C THR A 72 -7.99 -18.45 4.67
N LEU A 73 -8.41 -18.05 5.88
CA LEU A 73 -9.39 -18.79 6.68
C LEU A 73 -10.76 -18.82 6.00
N ALA A 74 -11.21 -17.70 5.43
CA ALA A 74 -12.50 -17.61 4.73
C ALA A 74 -12.59 -18.59 3.55
N VAL A 75 -11.49 -18.82 2.83
CA VAL A 75 -11.45 -19.77 1.71
C VAL A 75 -11.12 -21.22 2.11
N SER A 76 -10.54 -21.43 3.29
CA SER A 76 -10.07 -22.75 3.74
C SER A 76 -11.05 -23.47 4.66
N VAL A 77 -11.74 -22.74 5.54
CA VAL A 77 -12.63 -23.33 6.55
C VAL A 77 -13.97 -23.69 5.93
N PRO A 78 -14.42 -24.96 6.02
CA PRO A 78 -15.68 -25.41 5.41
C PRO A 78 -16.93 -24.64 5.87
N GLN A 79 -16.92 -24.07 7.08
CA GLN A 79 -18.02 -23.27 7.64
C GLN A 79 -18.04 -21.84 7.10
N LEU A 80 -16.89 -21.30 6.69
CA LEU A 80 -16.74 -19.92 6.20
C LEU A 80 -16.79 -19.82 4.68
N ARG A 81 -16.63 -20.94 3.97
CA ARG A 81 -16.75 -21.02 2.51
C ARG A 81 -18.13 -21.54 2.08
N PRO A 82 -18.57 -21.21 0.85
CA PRO A 82 -19.81 -21.74 0.30
C PRO A 82 -19.79 -23.27 0.26
N PRO A 83 -20.92 -23.94 0.54
CA PRO A 83 -20.99 -25.39 0.60
C PRO A 83 -20.66 -26.01 -0.76
N SER A 84 -19.80 -27.03 -0.77
CA SER A 84 -19.41 -27.72 -1.99
C SER A 84 -20.63 -28.43 -2.63
N CYS A 85 -20.73 -28.34 -3.95
CA CYS A 85 -21.88 -28.79 -4.73
C CYS A 85 -21.90 -30.30 -5.01
N GLY A 86 -20.99 -31.06 -4.38
CA GLY A 86 -20.81 -32.50 -4.59
C GLY A 86 -19.84 -32.83 -5.73
N ARG A 87 -19.45 -34.10 -5.85
CA ARG A 87 -18.60 -34.58 -6.96
C ARG A 87 -19.44 -34.69 -8.24
N GLY A 88 -19.02 -33.99 -9.30
CA GLY A 88 -19.60 -34.12 -10.63
C GLY A 88 -20.53 -32.98 -11.08
N ILE A 89 -20.87 -32.05 -10.20
CA ILE A 89 -21.61 -30.82 -10.55
C ILE A 89 -20.59 -29.69 -10.73
N LYS A 90 -20.61 -29.02 -11.88
CA LYS A 90 -19.78 -27.82 -12.09
C LYS A 90 -20.24 -26.76 -11.10
N GLU A 91 -19.32 -26.04 -10.48
CA GLU A 91 -19.66 -25.02 -9.48
C GLU A 91 -20.62 -23.96 -10.03
N GLU A 92 -20.57 -23.70 -11.34
CA GLU A 92 -21.46 -22.79 -12.08
C GLU A 92 -22.95 -23.22 -12.08
N GLU A 93 -23.28 -24.49 -11.84
CA GLU A 93 -24.65 -25.06 -11.84
C GLU A 93 -25.21 -25.28 -10.43
N CYS A 94 -24.58 -24.68 -9.42
CA CYS A 94 -24.91 -24.95 -8.03
C CYS A 94 -25.83 -23.88 -7.42
N ASP A 95 -27.03 -24.30 -7.01
CA ASP A 95 -28.03 -23.43 -6.37
C ASP A 95 -27.70 -23.04 -4.92
N LYS A 96 -26.56 -23.49 -4.38
CA LYS A 96 -26.18 -23.17 -3.00
C LYS A 96 -25.37 -21.88 -2.93
N HIS A 97 -26.08 -20.79 -2.66
CA HIS A 97 -25.47 -19.49 -2.47
C HIS A 97 -24.70 -19.38 -1.15
N ALA A 98 -23.65 -18.56 -1.17
CA ALA A 98 -22.91 -18.15 0.03
C ALA A 98 -23.84 -17.44 1.01
N SER A 99 -23.71 -17.73 2.31
CA SER A 99 -24.44 -16.98 3.34
C SER A 99 -23.95 -15.53 3.37
N SER A 100 -24.83 -14.58 3.69
CA SER A 100 -24.46 -13.15 3.85
C SER A 100 -23.31 -12.94 4.83
N LEU A 101 -23.18 -13.82 5.84
CA LEU A 101 -22.08 -13.79 6.81
C LEU A 101 -20.74 -14.16 6.14
N GLN A 102 -20.73 -15.18 5.28
CA GLN A 102 -19.52 -15.63 4.56
C GLN A 102 -19.02 -14.56 3.60
N ILE A 103 -19.94 -13.94 2.87
CA ILE A 103 -19.66 -12.79 1.99
C ILE A 103 -19.11 -11.62 2.82
N GLY A 104 -19.77 -11.29 3.94
CA GLY A 104 -19.35 -10.21 4.84
C GLY A 104 -17.92 -10.39 5.38
N ILE A 105 -17.58 -11.60 5.84
CA ILE A 105 -16.22 -11.92 6.31
C ILE A 105 -15.21 -11.80 5.18
N PHE A 106 -15.53 -12.30 3.99
CA PHE A 106 -14.65 -12.23 2.82
C PHE A 106 -14.32 -10.78 2.43
N TYR A 107 -15.35 -9.93 2.29
CA TYR A 107 -15.14 -8.51 1.99
C TYR A 107 -14.45 -7.76 3.13
N CYS A 108 -14.78 -8.08 4.39
CA CYS A 108 -14.06 -7.53 5.53
C CYS A 108 -12.55 -7.83 5.43
N ALA A 109 -12.18 -9.07 5.11
CA ALA A 109 -10.78 -9.45 4.90
C ALA A 109 -10.14 -8.64 3.76
N LEU A 110 -10.81 -8.47 2.62
CA LEU A 110 -10.32 -7.68 1.50
C LEU A 110 -10.07 -6.21 1.88
N TYR A 111 -11.00 -5.57 2.60
CA TYR A 111 -10.84 -4.16 2.99
C TYR A 111 -9.81 -3.99 4.11
N VAL A 112 -9.67 -4.95 5.02
CA VAL A 112 -8.56 -4.98 6.00
C VAL A 112 -7.21 -5.08 5.28
N ILE A 113 -7.11 -5.94 4.25
CA ILE A 113 -5.93 -6.00 3.37
C ILE A 113 -5.68 -4.64 2.72
N ALA A 114 -6.72 -3.97 2.19
CA ALA A 114 -6.57 -2.67 1.56
C ALA A 114 -5.94 -1.64 2.52
N ILE A 115 -6.46 -1.55 3.75
CA ILE A 115 -5.92 -0.67 4.80
C ILE A 115 -4.45 -1.02 5.12
N GLY A 116 -4.13 -2.30 5.31
CA GLY A 116 -2.76 -2.74 5.58
C GLY A 116 -1.79 -2.47 4.43
N THR A 117 -2.24 -2.62 3.17
CA THR A 117 -1.43 -2.27 2.00
C THR A 117 -1.18 -0.77 1.89
N GLY A 118 -2.14 0.06 2.32
CA GLY A 118 -2.00 1.51 2.36
C GLY A 118 -0.85 1.98 3.24
N GLY A 119 -0.70 1.42 4.45
CA GLY A 119 0.40 1.80 5.33
C GLY A 119 1.75 1.17 4.97
N THR A 120 1.78 0.06 4.23
CA THR A 120 3.05 -0.62 3.89
C THR A 120 3.70 -0.09 2.61
N LYS A 121 2.92 0.13 1.54
CA LYS A 121 3.42 0.54 0.21
C LYS A 121 4.28 1.82 0.21
N PRO A 122 3.83 2.96 0.77
CA PRO A 122 4.60 4.21 0.70
C PRO A 122 5.81 4.21 1.66
N ASN A 123 5.73 3.43 2.74
CA ASN A 123 6.73 3.46 3.81
C ASN A 123 7.91 2.52 3.55
N ILE A 124 7.70 1.37 2.88
CA ILE A 124 8.78 0.38 2.73
C ILE A 124 9.94 0.88 1.85
N SER A 125 9.64 1.58 0.75
CA SER A 125 10.66 2.10 -0.16
C SER A 125 11.41 3.30 0.42
N THR A 126 10.68 4.18 1.12
CA THR A 126 11.26 5.34 1.80
C THR A 126 12.15 4.91 2.96
N MET A 127 11.72 3.93 3.75
CA MET A 127 12.56 3.34 4.81
C MET A 127 13.81 2.66 4.26
N GLY A 128 13.71 1.96 3.13
CA GLY A 128 14.86 1.37 2.44
C GLY A 128 15.85 2.44 1.98
N ALA A 129 15.35 3.54 1.41
CA ALA A 129 16.18 4.68 1.03
C ALA A 129 16.86 5.34 2.24
N ASP A 130 16.19 5.39 3.39
CA ASP A 130 16.69 6.01 4.62
C ASP A 130 17.87 5.25 5.25
N GLN A 131 18.17 4.03 4.78
CA GLN A 131 19.32 3.27 5.27
C GLN A 131 20.65 3.77 4.70
N PHE A 132 20.62 4.55 3.62
CA PHE A 132 21.81 5.06 2.94
C PHE A 132 21.98 6.57 3.18
N ASP A 133 23.20 6.99 3.45
CA ASP A 133 23.60 8.39 3.51
C ASP A 133 23.85 8.94 2.10
N ASP A 134 23.21 10.07 1.80
CA ASP A 134 23.32 10.72 0.49
C ASP A 134 24.62 11.54 0.35
N PHE A 135 25.28 11.88 1.47
CA PHE A 135 26.52 12.65 1.48
C PHE A 135 27.77 11.77 1.29
N GLU A 136 27.67 10.46 1.55
CA GLU A 136 28.74 9.50 1.32
C GLU A 136 28.64 8.90 -0.09
N PRO A 137 29.60 9.14 -1.00
CA PRO A 137 29.50 8.73 -2.39
C PRO A 137 29.34 7.21 -2.57
N LYS A 138 29.93 6.40 -1.68
CA LYS A 138 29.78 4.94 -1.71
C LYS A 138 28.37 4.48 -1.36
N GLU A 139 27.80 5.01 -0.29
CA GLU A 139 26.43 4.67 0.14
C GLU A 139 25.40 5.12 -0.90
N ARG A 140 25.62 6.28 -1.54
CA ARG A 140 24.79 6.76 -2.66
C ARG A 140 24.75 5.79 -3.84
N THR A 141 25.89 5.22 -4.26
CA THR A 141 25.92 4.21 -5.33
C THR A 141 25.22 2.91 -4.89
N GLN A 142 25.38 2.50 -3.63
CA GLN A 142 24.70 1.32 -3.08
C GLN A 142 23.17 1.50 -3.04
N LYS A 143 22.68 2.69 -2.71
CA LYS A 143 21.25 3.06 -2.75
C LYS A 143 20.65 2.84 -4.15
N LEU A 144 21.36 3.24 -5.20
CA LEU A 144 20.91 2.99 -6.58
C LEU A 144 20.85 1.50 -6.90
N SER A 145 21.87 0.74 -6.51
CA SER A 145 21.89 -0.72 -6.68
C SER A 145 20.75 -1.40 -5.93
N PHE A 146 20.46 -0.96 -4.70
CA PHE A 146 19.32 -1.41 -3.90
C PHE A 146 18.00 -1.22 -4.66
N PHE A 147 17.76 -0.04 -5.23
CA PHE A 147 16.54 0.22 -6.01
C PHE A 147 16.45 -0.60 -7.30
N ASN A 148 17.58 -0.88 -7.96
CA ASN A 148 17.61 -1.78 -9.11
C ASN A 148 17.17 -3.20 -8.72
N TRP A 149 17.74 -3.76 -7.65
CA TRP A 149 17.36 -5.08 -7.14
C TRP A 149 15.91 -5.11 -6.64
N TRP A 150 15.47 -4.06 -5.95
CA TRP A 150 14.09 -3.88 -5.50
C TRP A 150 13.10 -3.97 -6.66
N MET A 151 13.33 -3.22 -7.73
CA MET A 151 12.49 -3.24 -8.93
C MET A 151 12.50 -4.61 -9.61
N PHE A 152 13.69 -5.21 -9.78
CA PHE A 152 13.81 -6.56 -10.33
C PHE A 152 12.99 -7.57 -9.53
N SER A 153 13.09 -7.57 -8.19
CA SER A 153 12.32 -8.46 -7.32
C SER A 153 10.81 -8.22 -7.39
N ILE A 154 10.35 -6.98 -7.56
CA ILE A 154 8.93 -6.67 -7.76
C ILE A 154 8.42 -7.28 -9.06
N PHE A 155 9.11 -7.05 -10.18
CA PHE A 155 8.69 -7.56 -11.49
C PHE A 155 8.75 -9.08 -11.54
N PHE A 156 9.83 -9.68 -11.02
CA PHE A 156 9.94 -11.12 -10.91
C PHE A 156 8.84 -11.73 -10.04
N GLY A 157 8.57 -11.13 -8.87
CA GLY A 157 7.49 -11.56 -8.00
C GLY A 157 6.09 -11.39 -8.61
N ALA A 158 5.87 -10.37 -9.44
CA ALA A 158 4.64 -10.19 -10.21
C ALA A 158 4.49 -11.26 -11.29
N LEU A 159 5.57 -11.59 -12.01
CA LEU A 159 5.57 -12.67 -13.01
C LEU A 159 5.22 -14.02 -12.38
N VAL A 160 5.90 -14.39 -11.28
CA VAL A 160 5.60 -15.64 -10.54
C VAL A 160 4.16 -15.64 -10.02
N SER A 161 3.67 -14.50 -9.55
CA SER A 161 2.29 -14.38 -9.07
C SER A 161 1.25 -14.53 -10.18
N ASN A 162 1.51 -14.01 -11.37
CA ASN A 162 0.58 -14.08 -12.50
C ASN A 162 0.67 -15.39 -13.30
N THR A 163 1.60 -16.27 -12.95
CA THR A 163 1.77 -17.57 -13.62
C THR A 163 1.55 -18.70 -12.63
N PHE A 164 2.51 -18.92 -11.74
CA PHE A 164 2.51 -20.03 -10.78
C PHE A 164 1.39 -19.94 -9.75
N LEU A 165 1.14 -18.77 -9.15
CA LEU A 165 0.07 -18.66 -8.15
C LEU A 165 -1.33 -18.80 -8.75
N ILE A 166 -1.59 -18.23 -9.94
CA ILE A 166 -2.87 -18.41 -10.64
C ILE A 166 -3.07 -19.90 -10.95
N TYR A 167 -2.05 -20.56 -11.51
CA TYR A 167 -2.09 -21.99 -11.77
C TYR A 167 -2.46 -22.79 -10.50
N LEU A 168 -1.84 -22.47 -9.37
CA LEU A 168 -2.12 -23.15 -8.10
C LEU A 168 -3.56 -22.89 -7.62
N GLN A 169 -4.05 -21.66 -7.74
CA GLN A 169 -5.41 -21.29 -7.35
C GLN A 169 -6.47 -22.02 -8.20
N ASP A 170 -6.24 -22.13 -9.51
CA ASP A 170 -7.19 -22.72 -10.44
C ASP A 170 -7.18 -24.26 -10.40
N THR A 171 -6.01 -24.88 -10.22
CA THR A 171 -5.86 -26.35 -10.29
C THR A 171 -5.95 -27.04 -8.94
N VAL A 172 -5.33 -26.47 -7.90
CA VAL A 172 -5.25 -27.09 -6.57
C VAL A 172 -6.26 -26.46 -5.61
N GLY A 173 -6.42 -25.14 -5.69
CA GLY A 173 -7.48 -24.41 -5.01
C GLY A 173 -7.01 -23.13 -4.30
N PHE A 174 -7.97 -22.25 -4.04
CA PHE A 174 -7.76 -20.94 -3.43
C PHE A 174 -7.16 -20.99 -2.01
N ALA A 175 -7.39 -22.06 -1.25
CA ALA A 175 -6.81 -22.23 0.08
C ALA A 175 -5.27 -22.21 0.06
N LEU A 176 -4.65 -23.03 -0.81
CA LEU A 176 -3.19 -23.02 -0.97
C LEU A 176 -2.72 -21.76 -1.72
N GLY A 177 -3.52 -21.29 -2.69
CA GLY A 177 -3.24 -20.08 -3.45
C GLY A 177 -3.12 -18.80 -2.62
N TYR A 178 -3.90 -18.66 -1.54
CA TYR A 178 -3.80 -17.54 -0.59
C TYR A 178 -2.96 -17.86 0.65
N GLY A 179 -2.87 -19.14 1.04
CA GLY A 179 -2.03 -19.58 2.15
C GLY A 179 -0.53 -19.36 1.92
N LEU A 180 -0.03 -19.67 0.72
CA LEU A 180 1.39 -19.48 0.39
C LEU A 180 1.83 -17.99 0.49
N PRO A 181 1.13 -17.03 -0.13
CA PRO A 181 1.43 -15.62 0.07
C PRO A 181 1.31 -15.15 1.52
N THR A 182 0.36 -15.70 2.29
CA THR A 182 0.18 -15.36 3.71
C THR A 182 1.38 -15.79 4.55
N LEU A 183 1.87 -17.02 4.33
CA LEU A 183 3.09 -17.51 4.98
C LEU A 183 4.32 -16.70 4.56
N GLY A 184 4.46 -16.40 3.27
CA GLY A 184 5.55 -15.56 2.77
C GLY A 184 5.53 -14.16 3.38
N LEU A 185 4.35 -13.56 3.57
CA LEU A 185 4.18 -12.27 4.24
C LEU A 185 4.58 -12.37 5.72
N ALA A 186 4.14 -13.40 6.44
CA ALA A 186 4.50 -13.62 7.84
C ALA A 186 6.02 -13.74 8.03
N VAL A 187 6.68 -14.55 7.19
CA VAL A 187 8.15 -14.70 7.20
C VAL A 187 8.84 -13.36 6.91
N SER A 188 8.33 -12.60 5.93
CA SER A 188 8.89 -11.28 5.59
C SER A 188 8.79 -10.29 6.76
N ILE A 189 7.66 -10.28 7.48
CA ILE A 189 7.47 -9.44 8.67
C ILE A 189 8.43 -9.87 9.79
N LEU A 190 8.60 -11.17 10.01
CA LEU A 190 9.54 -11.69 11.02
C LEU A 190 10.99 -11.28 10.71
N VAL A 191 11.44 -11.43 9.45
CA VAL A 191 12.77 -11.00 9.02
C VAL A 191 12.95 -9.50 9.26
N PHE A 192 11.93 -8.70 8.94
CA PHE A 192 11.96 -7.26 9.18
C PHE A 192 12.08 -6.92 10.67
N LEU A 193 11.32 -7.59 11.54
CA LEU A 193 11.36 -7.39 12.99
C LEU A 193 12.70 -7.82 13.62
N VAL A 194 13.33 -8.87 13.09
CA VAL A 194 14.68 -9.27 13.54
C VAL A 194 15.71 -8.20 13.18
N GLY A 195 15.53 -7.53 12.03
CA GLY A 195 16.38 -6.44 11.57
C GLY A 195 16.21 -5.11 12.33
N THR A 196 15.20 -4.97 13.20
CA THR A 196 14.85 -3.69 13.83
C THR A 196 16.02 -2.97 14.49
N ARG A 197 16.92 -3.70 15.17
CA ARG A 197 18.07 -3.08 15.86
C ARG A 197 19.16 -2.56 14.91
N LEU A 198 19.13 -2.96 13.64
CA LEU A 198 20.11 -2.60 12.63
C LEU A 198 19.67 -1.41 11.77
N TYR A 199 18.39 -1.00 11.86
CA TYR A 199 17.85 0.04 11.01
C TYR A 199 18.23 1.44 11.48
N ARG A 200 18.58 2.30 10.52
CA ARG A 200 18.66 3.75 10.72
C ARG A 200 17.23 4.30 10.73
N HIS A 201 16.79 4.83 11.88
CA HIS A 201 15.47 5.42 12.04
C HIS A 201 15.53 6.93 11.83
N LYS A 202 14.85 7.45 10.81
CA LYS A 202 14.64 8.89 10.65
C LYS A 202 13.44 9.36 11.47
N VAL A 203 13.60 10.53 12.08
CA VAL A 203 12.50 11.22 12.78
C VAL A 203 11.44 11.72 11.78
N PRO A 204 10.16 11.76 12.16
CA PRO A 204 9.11 12.32 11.31
C PRO A 204 9.41 13.80 11.01
N SER A 205 9.46 14.17 9.73
CA SER A 205 9.79 15.54 9.27
C SER A 205 8.55 16.42 9.04
N GLY A 206 7.38 15.99 9.53
CA GLY A 206 6.09 16.62 9.24
C GLY A 206 5.52 16.19 7.89
N SER A 207 4.20 16.37 7.72
CA SER A 207 3.50 15.97 6.49
C SER A 207 3.46 17.11 5.46
N PRO A 208 3.93 16.87 4.22
CA PRO A 208 3.81 17.84 3.12
C PRO A 208 2.35 18.26 2.86
N PHE A 209 1.38 17.38 3.12
CA PHE A 209 -0.04 17.72 2.99
C PHE A 209 -0.46 18.85 3.92
N THR A 210 0.11 18.91 5.14
CA THR A 210 -0.16 20.00 6.08
C THR A 210 0.40 21.32 5.54
N GLN A 211 1.59 21.31 4.96
CA GLN A 211 2.19 22.50 4.32
C GLN A 211 1.36 22.96 3.12
N MET A 212 0.95 22.05 2.24
CA MET A 212 0.07 22.36 1.11
C MET A 212 -1.27 22.96 1.58
N ALA A 213 -1.88 22.38 2.60
CA ALA A 213 -3.13 22.89 3.17
C ALA A 213 -2.95 24.29 3.78
N GLN A 214 -1.84 24.54 4.50
CA GLN A 214 -1.51 25.86 5.03
C GLN A 214 -1.35 26.91 3.91
N VAL A 215 -0.67 26.56 2.82
CA VAL A 215 -0.49 27.45 1.66
C VAL A 215 -1.84 27.74 0.99
N LEU A 216 -2.67 26.72 0.75
CA LEU A 216 -4.01 26.91 0.17
C LEU A 216 -4.89 27.80 1.05
N VAL A 217 -4.94 27.53 2.36
CA VAL A 217 -5.72 28.33 3.32
C VAL A 217 -5.20 29.76 3.39
N ALA A 218 -3.87 29.95 3.41
CA ALA A 218 -3.26 31.27 3.40
C ALA A 218 -3.56 32.04 2.10
N ALA A 219 -3.49 31.38 0.95
CA ALA A 219 -3.81 31.96 -0.35
C ALA A 219 -5.28 32.39 -0.42
N PHE A 220 -6.23 31.54 -0.01
CA PHE A 220 -7.64 31.90 0.04
C PHE A 220 -7.93 33.06 1.00
N ARG A 221 -7.29 33.08 2.17
CA ARG A 221 -7.45 34.17 3.14
C ARG A 221 -6.85 35.49 2.66
N LYS A 222 -5.76 35.42 1.90
CA LYS A 222 -5.01 36.58 1.38
C LYS A 222 -5.32 36.89 -0.09
N TRP A 223 -6.39 36.33 -0.66
CA TRP A 223 -6.73 36.52 -2.08
C TRP A 223 -6.84 38.00 -2.48
N LYS A 224 -7.28 38.86 -1.57
CA LYS A 224 -7.44 40.32 -1.81
C LYS A 224 -6.20 41.15 -1.47
N VAL A 225 -5.10 40.53 -1.05
CA VAL A 225 -3.86 41.24 -0.69
C VAL A 225 -3.03 41.43 -1.95
N GLU A 226 -2.59 42.65 -2.20
CA GLU A 226 -1.67 42.95 -3.30
C GLU A 226 -0.32 42.25 -3.07
N VAL A 227 0.18 41.56 -4.08
CA VAL A 227 1.48 40.87 -4.02
C VAL A 227 2.59 41.94 -4.05
N PRO A 228 3.51 41.95 -3.07
CA PRO A 228 4.63 42.87 -3.08
C PRO A 228 5.52 42.72 -4.33
N ASN A 229 6.00 43.85 -4.86
CA ASN A 229 6.88 43.86 -6.04
C ASN A 229 8.30 43.36 -5.74
N ASP A 230 8.76 43.46 -4.48
CA ASP A 230 10.07 42.94 -4.07
C ASP A 230 9.92 41.53 -3.48
N PRO A 231 10.53 40.49 -4.08
CA PRO A 231 10.49 39.13 -3.56
C PRO A 231 11.14 38.98 -2.17
N LYS A 232 11.91 39.96 -1.70
CA LYS A 232 12.46 39.99 -0.33
C LYS A 232 11.43 40.30 0.75
N GLU A 233 10.26 40.83 0.37
CA GLU A 233 9.15 41.11 1.30
C GLU A 233 8.25 39.88 1.53
N LEU A 234 8.48 38.79 0.81
CA LEU A 234 7.81 37.51 1.03
C LEU A 234 8.37 36.81 2.27
N HIS A 235 7.52 36.04 2.94
CA HIS A 235 7.93 35.27 4.12
C HIS A 235 8.89 34.15 3.71
N GLU A 236 10.17 34.30 4.05
CA GLU A 236 11.24 33.32 3.85
C GLU A 236 11.82 32.89 5.20
N LEU A 237 12.13 31.60 5.36
CA LEU A 237 12.83 31.11 6.55
C LEU A 237 14.32 31.49 6.51
N SER A 238 14.99 31.52 7.66
CA SER A 238 16.42 31.83 7.71
C SER A 238 17.26 30.69 7.11
N LEU A 239 18.45 31.01 6.59
CA LEU A 239 19.40 29.99 6.11
C LEU A 239 19.82 29.04 7.24
N GLU A 240 19.87 29.52 8.49
CA GLU A 240 20.09 28.66 9.66
C GLU A 240 18.97 27.62 9.81
N ASP A 241 17.71 28.01 9.62
CA ASP A 241 16.58 27.09 9.70
C ASP A 241 16.70 25.97 8.65
N TYR A 242 16.99 26.31 7.39
CA TYR A 242 17.19 25.33 6.31
C TYR A 242 18.35 24.36 6.60
N SER A 243 19.46 24.88 7.13
CA SER A 243 20.62 24.07 7.48
C SER A 243 20.33 23.11 8.63
N SER A 244 19.51 23.54 9.60
CA SER A 244 19.11 22.74 10.77
C SER A 244 18.11 21.63 10.42
N SER A 245 17.24 21.88 9.44
CA SER A 245 16.24 20.91 8.97
C SER A 245 16.73 20.04 7.81
N GLY A 246 17.93 20.29 7.28
CA GLY A 246 18.49 19.56 6.13
C GLY A 246 17.67 19.71 4.86
N THR A 247 16.90 20.80 4.72
CA THR A 247 16.07 21.10 3.56
C THR A 247 16.74 22.12 2.66
N PHE A 248 16.53 21.98 1.35
CA PHE A 248 17.05 22.93 0.38
C PHE A 248 16.07 24.08 0.18
N ARG A 249 16.61 25.30 0.12
CA ARG A 249 15.88 26.47 -0.34
C ARG A 249 15.46 26.25 -1.80
N ILE A 250 14.19 26.50 -2.10
CA ILE A 250 13.69 26.50 -3.48
C ILE A 250 13.68 27.95 -3.96
N ASP A 251 14.52 28.26 -4.94
CA ASP A 251 14.59 29.61 -5.49
C ASP A 251 13.30 29.97 -6.22
N HIS A 252 12.91 31.24 -6.14
CA HIS A 252 11.74 31.78 -6.82
C HIS A 252 11.88 31.60 -8.34
N SER A 253 10.92 30.91 -8.96
CA SER A 253 10.85 30.74 -10.42
C SER A 253 9.76 31.63 -11.01
N SER A 254 10.12 32.48 -11.96
CA SER A 254 9.18 33.30 -12.74
C SER A 254 8.33 32.50 -13.72
N SER A 255 8.58 31.19 -13.85
CA SER A 255 7.94 30.33 -14.83
C SER A 255 6.44 30.09 -14.59
N LEU A 256 5.90 30.41 -13.40
CA LEU A 256 4.49 30.21 -13.03
C LEU A 256 3.76 31.53 -12.67
N SER A 257 4.28 32.69 -13.10
CA SER A 257 3.72 34.01 -12.73
C SER A 257 2.29 34.28 -13.22
N TYR A 258 1.71 33.38 -14.00
CA TYR A 258 0.34 33.47 -14.55
C TYR A 258 -0.73 32.81 -13.65
N LEU A 259 -0.33 32.21 -12.52
CA LEU A 259 -1.25 31.65 -11.50
C LEU A 259 -1.46 32.56 -10.28
N THR A 260 -0.82 33.73 -10.28
CA THR A 260 -0.91 34.80 -9.28
C THR A 260 -1.41 36.07 -9.94
#